data_AF-A0A9D7GT83-F1
#
_entry.id   AF-A0A9D7GT83-F1
#
_cell.length_a   1.000
_cell.length_b   1.000
_cell.length_c   1.000
_cell.angle_alpha   90.00
_cell.angle_beta   90.00
_cell.angle_gamma   90.00
#
_symmetry.space_group_name_H-M   'P 1'
#
loop_
_entity.id
_entity.type
_entity.pdbx_description
1 polymer ?
#
loop_
_entity_poly.entity_id
_entity_poly.type
_entity_poly.pdbx_seq_one_letter_code
_entity_poly.pdbx_strand_id
1 'polypeptide(L)'
;MREVFVNIHPLRWSRVVRALVAAAGIASGAACGSGAREAATVSASDAAPLPSWSFDSTMIFPADRSLERAEDGIALPDGRLIVADQSHGLRVVEADGSSKPFGDLPGAGYAHRPPEHAGGANGVSLEPGGTHLLVADVFTGAIYRVELTSGATERVYQHRFGVNAAVRDASGAIWFTQSAENSPATGEQRMWASVDIPNPDGALLRLASSDGRLSAQADVVIDSLVMANGLAIDERQGYLYIAETMGARVLRYRLDVATGRLSDRTVFAEIAADNLKLDSEGRLWVGSPVTNEVIVVNTATGERQSAFRVQTPAQEELAAEFNRRGRAGESRMDLVTPDYFAPMPGLVTGAIVASAGGPVYVTTLGGALIRLEAGAAREGEAAASIVRVMHTPPTCNCWQAVASTLARESRAERNNRSRPYPNTPARTHITRCTRYNTIPANPPTSVPLIRMNCRSRPIASSMRYDVALGSQRLTVEAINSPTSSW
;
A
#
# COMPACT_ATOMS: atom_id res chain seq x y z
N MET A 1 -56.25 -44.99 -13.64
CA MET A 1 -55.88 -44.37 -12.35
C MET A 1 -56.00 -42.86 -12.51
N ARG A 2 -56.48 -42.17 -11.47
CA ARG A 2 -56.89 -40.75 -11.43
C ARG A 2 -55.69 -39.80 -11.25
N GLU A 3 -55.70 -38.46 -11.28
CA GLU A 3 -56.48 -37.29 -11.83
C GLU A 3 -55.72 -36.01 -11.34
N VAL A 4 -55.69 -34.81 -11.94
CA VAL A 4 -56.02 -34.30 -13.30
C VAL A 4 -55.23 -32.97 -13.53
N PHE A 5 -55.31 -32.34 -14.72
CA PHE A 5 -54.76 -31.00 -15.04
C PHE A 5 -55.30 -29.85 -14.15
N VAL A 6 -54.54 -28.75 -14.01
CA VAL A 6 -55.09 -27.38 -14.18
C VAL A 6 -54.08 -26.48 -14.92
N ASN A 7 -54.60 -25.65 -15.82
CA ASN A 7 -53.90 -24.65 -16.63
C ASN A 7 -54.68 -23.33 -16.52
N ILE A 8 -54.05 -22.16 -16.28
CA ILE A 8 -54.78 -20.86 -16.21
C ILE A 8 -54.02 -19.76 -16.96
N HIS A 9 -54.71 -19.14 -17.92
CA HIS A 9 -54.26 -18.01 -18.74
C HIS A 9 -54.66 -16.65 -18.13
N PRO A 10 -54.10 -15.52 -18.61
CA PRO A 10 -54.32 -14.19 -18.04
C PRO A 10 -55.59 -13.50 -18.58
N LEU A 11 -56.14 -12.55 -17.81
CA LEU A 11 -57.27 -11.71 -18.22
C LEU A 11 -56.93 -10.21 -18.15
N ARG A 12 -57.16 -9.51 -19.27
CA ARG A 12 -57.34 -8.05 -19.34
C ARG A 12 -58.85 -7.74 -19.30
N TRP A 13 -59.28 -6.73 -18.55
CA TRP A 13 -60.56 -6.03 -18.76
C TRP A 13 -60.43 -4.52 -18.51
N SER A 14 -61.42 -3.73 -18.96
CA SER A 14 -61.21 -2.35 -19.41
C SER A 14 -62.26 -1.32 -18.95
N ARG A 15 -61.81 -0.06 -18.80
CA ARG A 15 -62.52 1.22 -19.06
C ARG A 15 -63.87 1.53 -18.36
N VAL A 16 -63.94 2.70 -17.69
CA VAL A 16 -65.16 3.52 -17.52
C VAL A 16 -64.86 5.04 -17.64
N VAL A 17 -65.43 5.70 -18.68
CA VAL A 17 -66.19 7.00 -18.75
C VAL A 17 -65.65 8.24 -17.95
N ARG A 18 -65.18 9.35 -18.59
CA ARG A 18 -65.88 10.58 -19.14
C ARG A 18 -66.71 11.40 -18.10
N ALA A 19 -66.90 12.74 -18.14
CA ALA A 19 -66.30 13.93 -18.83
C ALA A 19 -66.99 15.25 -18.31
N LEU A 20 -66.65 16.43 -18.88
CA LEU A 20 -67.32 17.79 -18.84
C LEU A 20 -66.83 18.84 -17.80
N VAL A 21 -66.89 20.19 -18.02
CA VAL A 21 -66.61 21.07 -19.21
C VAL A 21 -66.75 22.59 -18.84
N ALA A 22 -65.87 23.46 -19.38
CA ALA A 22 -65.95 24.95 -19.52
C ALA A 22 -66.04 25.86 -18.25
N ALA A 23 -65.75 27.17 -18.25
CA ALA A 23 -65.46 28.14 -19.34
C ALA A 23 -64.49 29.30 -18.94
N ALA A 24 -63.99 30.04 -19.96
CA ALA A 24 -63.41 31.43 -20.06
C ALA A 24 -63.10 32.26 -18.78
N GLY A 25 -62.12 33.17 -18.70
CA GLY A 25 -61.17 33.89 -19.61
C GLY A 25 -60.38 34.90 -18.70
N ILE A 26 -59.32 35.64 -19.05
CA ILE A 26 -58.83 36.35 -20.25
C ILE A 26 -57.27 36.39 -20.22
N ALA A 27 -56.63 36.73 -21.34
CA ALA A 27 -55.16 36.88 -21.53
C ALA A 27 -54.48 37.88 -20.54
N SER A 28 -53.15 37.95 -20.35
CA SER A 28 -52.05 37.81 -21.32
C SER A 28 -50.67 37.66 -20.63
N GLY A 29 -49.65 37.14 -21.33
CA GLY A 29 -48.25 37.57 -21.12
C GLY A 29 -47.26 36.62 -20.43
N ALA A 30 -46.28 36.16 -21.23
CA ALA A 30 -44.88 35.86 -20.86
C ALA A 30 -44.54 34.84 -19.73
N ALA A 31 -44.26 33.61 -20.16
CA ALA A 31 -43.15 32.75 -19.68
C ALA A 31 -42.89 32.62 -18.16
N CYS A 32 -43.53 31.63 -17.53
CA CYS A 32 -42.96 31.02 -16.33
C CYS A 32 -41.71 30.19 -16.70
N GLY A 33 -40.54 30.60 -16.20
CA GLY A 33 -39.33 29.79 -16.28
C GLY A 33 -39.49 28.48 -15.51
N SER A 34 -39.25 27.35 -16.18
CA SER A 34 -39.10 26.07 -15.50
C SER A 34 -37.87 26.12 -14.60
N GLY A 35 -38.07 26.03 -13.29
CA GLY A 35 -37.00 25.91 -12.30
C GLY A 35 -36.27 24.58 -12.40
N ALA A 36 -35.50 24.38 -13.47
CA ALA A 36 -34.44 23.40 -13.46
C ALA A 36 -33.47 23.80 -12.34
N ARG A 37 -33.24 22.89 -11.37
CA ARG A 37 -32.07 23.00 -10.52
C ARG A 37 -30.87 22.82 -11.43
N GLU A 38 -30.26 23.94 -11.80
CA GLU A 38 -28.98 23.98 -12.46
C GLU A 38 -27.99 23.22 -11.56
N ALA A 39 -27.65 22.00 -11.99
CA ALA A 39 -26.57 21.26 -11.36
C ALA A 39 -25.33 22.11 -11.61
N ALA A 40 -24.81 22.75 -10.55
CA ALA A 40 -23.64 23.60 -10.65
C ALA A 40 -22.49 22.76 -11.21
N THR A 41 -22.23 22.94 -12.50
CA THR A 41 -21.03 22.43 -13.14
C THR A 41 -19.88 23.18 -12.51
N VAL A 42 -19.26 22.56 -11.50
CA VAL A 42 -17.98 23.01 -10.97
C VAL A 42 -17.04 23.05 -12.18
N SER A 43 -16.64 24.27 -12.57
CA SER A 43 -15.73 24.43 -13.68
C SER A 43 -14.45 23.68 -13.35
N ALA A 44 -13.98 22.84 -14.28
CA ALA A 44 -12.71 22.14 -14.13
C ALA A 44 -11.49 23.10 -14.09
N SER A 45 -11.70 24.42 -14.23
CA SER A 45 -10.67 25.46 -14.15
C SER A 45 -10.32 25.94 -12.73
N ASP A 46 -11.16 25.66 -11.73
CA ASP A 46 -11.08 26.36 -10.43
C ASP A 46 -10.57 25.46 -9.29
N ALA A 47 -10.20 24.21 -9.59
CA ALA A 47 -9.48 23.36 -8.65
C ALA A 47 -8.07 23.92 -8.41
N ALA A 48 -7.68 24.05 -7.14
CA ALA A 48 -6.31 24.42 -6.81
C ALA A 48 -5.33 23.40 -7.44
N PRO A 49 -4.22 23.85 -8.04
CA PRO A 49 -3.27 22.94 -8.68
C PRO A 49 -2.76 21.91 -7.67
N LEU A 50 -2.62 20.66 -8.12
CA LEU A 50 -2.08 19.62 -7.27
C LEU A 50 -0.66 20.00 -6.83
N PRO A 51 -0.24 19.67 -5.60
CA PRO A 51 1.05 20.10 -5.08
C PRO A 51 2.20 19.28 -5.68
N SER A 52 3.42 19.82 -5.62
CA SER A 52 4.64 19.12 -6.05
C SER A 52 5.83 19.56 -5.19
N TRP A 53 6.66 18.61 -4.78
CA TRP A 53 7.87 18.81 -3.99
C TRP A 53 9.04 17.99 -4.55
N SER A 54 10.22 18.60 -4.56
CA SER A 54 11.50 17.89 -4.78
C SER A 54 12.14 17.56 -3.44
N PHE A 55 12.69 16.35 -3.29
CA PHE A 55 13.34 15.94 -2.05
C PHE A 55 14.59 16.78 -1.72
N ASP A 56 14.69 17.15 -0.44
CA ASP A 56 15.90 17.68 0.18
C ASP A 56 16.17 16.89 1.48
N SER A 57 17.43 16.63 1.80
CA SER A 57 17.82 15.91 3.03
C SER A 57 17.35 16.57 4.33
N THR A 58 17.07 17.87 4.32
CA THR A 58 16.51 18.63 5.45
C THR A 58 15.03 18.32 5.71
N MET A 59 14.33 17.66 4.77
CA MET A 59 12.95 17.20 4.95
C MET A 59 12.83 15.94 5.84
N ILE A 60 13.94 15.27 6.17
CA ILE A 60 13.90 14.03 6.96
C ILE A 60 13.44 14.34 8.40
N PHE A 61 12.35 13.69 8.81
CA PHE A 61 11.67 13.98 10.08
C PHE A 61 11.18 12.68 10.77
N PRO A 62 11.54 12.42 12.05
CA PRO A 62 12.44 13.22 12.88
C PRO A 62 13.89 13.13 12.39
N ALA A 63 14.67 14.19 12.66
CA ALA A 63 16.04 14.31 12.15
C ALA A 63 17.00 13.25 12.73
N ASP A 64 16.68 12.70 13.91
CA ASP A 64 17.44 11.63 14.57
C ASP A 64 17.16 10.22 13.99
N ARG A 65 16.15 10.10 13.12
CA ARG A 65 15.66 8.83 12.54
C ARG A 65 15.27 7.79 13.61
N SER A 66 14.62 8.24 14.69
CA SER A 66 14.22 7.41 15.85
C SER A 66 12.96 6.56 15.68
N LEU A 67 12.34 6.52 14.51
CA LEU A 67 11.18 5.65 14.24
C LEU A 67 11.64 4.25 13.82
N GLU A 68 10.75 3.27 13.85
CA GLU A 68 11.02 1.92 13.34
C GLU A 68 9.88 1.47 12.41
N ARG A 69 10.17 1.38 11.10
CA ARG A 69 9.22 0.97 10.05
C ARG A 69 7.96 1.85 10.02
N ALA A 70 8.16 3.16 9.82
CA ALA A 70 7.14 4.21 9.86
C ALA A 70 6.12 4.17 8.70
N GLU A 71 5.30 3.12 8.67
CA GLU A 71 4.50 2.68 7.52
C GLU A 71 3.23 3.52 7.28
N ASP A 72 2.51 3.92 8.34
CA ASP A 72 1.35 4.81 8.30
C ASP A 72 1.26 5.67 9.58
N GLY A 73 0.36 6.65 9.60
CA GLY A 73 0.08 7.47 10.76
C GLY A 73 -1.05 8.49 10.59
N ILE A 74 -1.25 9.28 11.64
CA ILE A 74 -2.17 10.40 11.67
C ILE A 74 -1.50 11.66 12.19
N ALA A 75 -1.91 12.82 11.68
CA ALA A 75 -1.60 14.11 12.25
C ALA A 75 -2.70 14.52 13.24
N LEU A 76 -2.31 15.02 14.40
CA LEU A 76 -3.21 15.57 15.41
C LEU A 76 -3.41 17.08 15.18
N PRO A 77 -4.54 17.67 15.63
CA PRO A 77 -4.80 19.10 15.46
C PRO A 77 -3.80 20.04 16.14
N ASP A 78 -3.02 19.55 17.09
CA ASP A 78 -1.96 20.28 17.80
C ASP A 78 -0.58 20.20 17.11
N GLY A 79 -0.49 19.57 15.94
CA GLY A 79 0.73 19.44 15.15
C GLY A 79 1.62 18.25 15.53
N ARG A 80 1.24 17.44 16.52
CA ARG A 80 1.89 16.15 16.80
C ARG A 80 1.46 15.09 15.79
N LEU A 81 2.27 14.05 15.64
CA LEU A 81 1.91 12.86 14.86
C LEU A 81 1.75 11.65 15.77
N ILE A 82 0.90 10.70 15.38
CA ILE A 82 0.95 9.32 15.87
C ILE A 82 1.30 8.44 14.68
N VAL A 83 2.35 7.65 14.79
CA VAL A 83 2.97 6.88 13.69
C VAL A 83 3.14 5.43 14.11
N ALA A 84 2.97 4.50 13.17
CA ALA A 84 3.30 3.09 13.35
C ALA A 84 4.77 2.91 13.79
N ASP A 85 5.01 2.00 14.74
CA ASP A 85 6.34 1.68 15.26
C ASP A 85 6.46 0.18 15.46
N GLN A 86 7.45 -0.47 14.85
CA GLN A 86 7.51 -1.92 14.90
C GLN A 86 7.74 -2.46 16.33
N SER A 87 8.60 -1.81 17.13
CA SER A 87 8.88 -2.21 18.52
C SER A 87 7.70 -2.05 19.49
N HIS A 88 7.02 -0.90 19.50
CA HIS A 88 6.00 -0.55 20.51
C HIS A 88 4.57 -0.56 19.98
N GLY A 89 4.41 -0.71 18.67
CA GLY A 89 3.14 -0.59 17.96
C GLY A 89 2.87 0.83 17.48
N LEU A 90 3.00 1.83 18.36
CA LEU A 90 2.88 3.25 18.01
C LEU A 90 3.92 4.11 18.72
N ARG A 91 4.27 5.23 18.08
CA ARG A 91 4.94 6.38 18.72
C ARG A 91 4.13 7.65 18.51
N VAL A 92 4.16 8.53 19.50
CA VAL A 92 3.82 9.94 19.30
C VAL A 92 5.11 10.71 18.98
N VAL A 93 5.04 11.55 17.95
CA VAL A 93 6.14 12.42 17.50
C VAL A 93 5.71 13.87 17.72
N GLU A 94 6.48 14.58 18.53
CA GLU A 94 6.27 16.00 18.85
C GLU A 94 6.72 16.88 17.66
N ALA A 95 6.28 18.14 17.61
CA ALA A 95 6.56 19.03 16.46
C ALA A 95 8.06 19.35 16.24
N ASP A 96 8.90 19.18 17.27
CA ASP A 96 10.36 19.30 17.22
C ASP A 96 11.08 18.02 16.76
N GLY A 97 10.34 16.92 16.55
CA GLY A 97 10.85 15.61 16.16
C GLY A 97 11.21 14.70 17.34
N SER A 98 11.14 15.17 18.59
CA SER A 98 11.26 14.25 19.74
C SER A 98 10.09 13.25 19.73
N SER A 99 10.36 12.00 20.09
CA SER A 99 9.35 10.93 20.00
C SER A 99 9.41 9.95 21.18
N LYS A 100 8.26 9.34 21.50
CA LYS A 100 8.12 8.34 22.56
C LYS A 100 7.02 7.32 22.20
N PRO A 101 7.05 6.10 22.75
CA PRO A 101 5.96 5.14 22.62
C PRO A 101 4.60 5.75 23.01
N PHE A 102 3.54 5.35 22.30
CA PHE A 102 2.18 5.81 22.55
C PHE A 102 1.20 4.64 22.57
N GLY A 103 0.16 4.74 23.41
CA GLY A 103 -0.78 3.64 23.66
C GLY A 103 -0.19 2.52 24.54
N ASP A 104 -1.06 1.66 25.03
CA ASP A 104 -0.70 0.41 25.74
C ASP A 104 -0.96 -0.82 24.86
N LEU A 105 -0.43 -0.79 23.63
CA LEU A 105 -0.48 -1.92 22.72
C LEU A 105 0.16 -3.18 23.36
N PRO A 106 1.31 -3.10 24.08
CA PRO A 106 1.86 -4.24 24.80
C PRO A 106 0.93 -4.83 25.86
N GLY A 107 0.24 -4.00 26.66
CA GLY A 107 -0.77 -4.46 27.62
C GLY A 107 -2.00 -5.10 26.94
N ALA A 108 -2.37 -4.63 25.75
CA ALA A 108 -3.37 -5.26 24.88
C ALA A 108 -2.87 -6.52 24.13
N GLY A 109 -1.62 -6.94 24.35
CA GLY A 109 -1.04 -8.18 23.82
C GLY A 109 -0.27 -8.03 22.51
N TYR A 110 0.07 -6.82 22.07
CA TYR A 110 1.07 -6.60 21.02
C TYR A 110 2.45 -7.06 21.50
N ALA A 111 3.24 -7.67 20.63
CA ALA A 111 4.59 -8.10 20.97
C ALA A 111 5.53 -8.03 19.76
N HIS A 112 6.59 -7.24 19.90
CA HIS A 112 7.74 -7.27 19.01
C HIS A 112 8.91 -7.98 19.70
N ARG A 113 9.08 -9.26 19.38
CA ARG A 113 10.17 -10.13 19.83
C ARG A 113 10.56 -11.08 18.69
N PRO A 114 11.28 -10.61 17.67
CA PRO A 114 11.72 -11.45 16.57
C PRO A 114 12.79 -12.45 17.03
N PRO A 115 12.83 -13.68 16.49
CA PRO A 115 11.96 -14.19 15.42
C PRO A 115 10.60 -14.75 15.88
N GLU A 116 10.35 -14.94 17.18
CA GLU A 116 9.16 -15.65 17.70
C GLU A 116 7.84 -14.87 17.51
N HIS A 117 7.91 -13.55 17.49
CA HIS A 117 6.82 -12.64 17.15
C HIS A 117 7.38 -11.39 16.50
N ALA A 118 7.27 -11.30 15.18
CA ALA A 118 7.40 -10.02 14.50
C ALA A 118 6.19 -9.16 14.86
N GLY A 119 6.40 -8.08 15.62
CA GLY A 119 5.38 -7.04 15.78
C GLY A 119 5.12 -6.39 14.42
N GLY A 120 3.86 -6.15 14.07
CA GLY A 120 3.48 -5.77 12.71
C GLY A 120 2.56 -4.57 12.59
N ALA A 121 2.57 -3.63 13.55
CA ALA A 121 1.75 -2.42 13.45
C ALA A 121 2.01 -1.69 12.12
N ASN A 122 0.95 -1.55 11.32
CA ASN A 122 0.97 -1.16 9.91
C ASN A 122 0.02 0.04 9.71
N GLY A 123 -1.11 -0.12 9.02
CA GLY A 123 -2.07 0.97 8.79
C GLY A 123 -2.67 1.54 10.09
N VAL A 124 -2.77 2.87 10.14
CA VAL A 124 -3.23 3.67 11.29
C VAL A 124 -4.32 4.64 10.84
N SER A 125 -5.58 4.36 11.19
CA SER A 125 -6.72 5.19 10.78
C SER A 125 -7.40 5.87 11.97
N LEU A 126 -7.82 7.12 11.78
CA LEU A 126 -8.62 7.86 12.75
C LEU A 126 -10.08 7.42 12.62
N GLU A 127 -10.74 7.04 13.73
CA GLU A 127 -12.17 6.70 13.71
C GLU A 127 -13.06 7.94 13.50
N PRO A 128 -14.27 7.77 12.94
CA PRO A 128 -15.29 8.81 12.93
C PRO A 128 -15.47 9.44 14.32
N GLY A 129 -15.44 10.78 14.38
CA GLY A 129 -15.51 11.54 15.63
C GLY A 129 -14.15 11.84 16.29
N GLY A 130 -13.04 11.27 15.80
CA GLY A 130 -11.69 11.75 16.10
C GLY A 130 -11.20 11.56 17.55
N THR A 131 -11.81 10.66 18.32
CA THR A 131 -11.42 10.36 19.72
C THR A 131 -10.58 9.10 19.85
N HIS A 132 -10.59 8.24 18.83
CA HIS A 132 -9.88 6.97 18.81
C HIS A 132 -9.27 6.74 17.43
N LEU A 133 -8.22 5.91 17.37
CA LEU A 133 -7.68 5.36 16.14
C LEU A 133 -7.77 3.83 16.13
N LEU A 134 -7.67 3.24 14.94
CA LEU A 134 -7.41 1.82 14.74
C LEU A 134 -5.96 1.60 14.32
N VAL A 135 -5.37 0.48 14.76
CA VAL A 135 -4.07 -0.01 14.29
C VAL A 135 -4.25 -1.42 13.78
N ALA A 136 -3.80 -1.67 12.55
CA ALA A 136 -3.74 -2.99 11.93
C ALA A 136 -2.38 -3.66 12.20
N ASP A 137 -2.37 -4.97 12.49
CA ASP A 137 -1.14 -5.75 12.60
C ASP A 137 -0.99 -6.73 11.41
N VAL A 138 -0.02 -6.42 10.53
CA VAL A 138 0.21 -7.12 9.26
C VAL A 138 0.88 -8.47 9.42
N PHE A 139 1.33 -8.86 10.63
CA PHE A 139 1.95 -10.16 10.89
C PHE A 139 1.14 -11.04 11.83
N THR A 140 0.50 -10.46 12.85
CA THR A 140 -0.31 -11.22 13.82
C THR A 140 -1.78 -11.28 13.44
N GLY A 141 -2.29 -10.34 12.63
CA GLY A 141 -3.70 -10.25 12.27
C GLY A 141 -4.59 -9.56 13.32
N ALA A 142 -4.00 -9.00 14.37
CA ALA A 142 -4.74 -8.23 15.37
C ALA A 142 -5.21 -6.88 14.80
N ILE A 143 -6.36 -6.41 15.27
CA ILE A 143 -6.80 -5.02 15.11
C ILE A 143 -6.94 -4.43 16.52
N TYR A 144 -6.19 -3.36 16.77
CA TYR A 144 -6.22 -2.60 18.02
C TYR A 144 -7.02 -1.32 17.84
N ARG A 145 -7.60 -0.84 18.93
CA ARG A 145 -8.29 0.45 19.02
C ARG A 145 -7.71 1.22 20.20
N VAL A 146 -7.31 2.46 19.97
CA VAL A 146 -6.57 3.29 20.93
C VAL A 146 -7.31 4.60 21.13
N GLU A 147 -7.62 4.96 22.37
CA GLU A 147 -8.19 6.26 22.74
C GLU A 147 -7.08 7.33 22.80
N LEU A 148 -7.27 8.47 22.15
CA LEU A 148 -6.20 9.44 21.89
C LEU A 148 -5.75 10.25 23.11
N THR A 149 -6.62 10.46 24.09
CA THR A 149 -6.34 11.29 25.27
C THR A 149 -5.48 10.56 26.30
N SER A 150 -5.78 9.28 26.52
CA SER A 150 -5.19 8.44 27.57
C SER A 150 -4.21 7.39 27.04
N GLY A 151 -4.28 7.05 25.75
CA GLY A 151 -3.58 5.88 25.20
C GLY A 151 -4.20 4.54 25.60
N ALA A 152 -5.36 4.53 26.26
CA ALA A 152 -6.05 3.29 26.60
C ALA A 152 -6.29 2.46 25.33
N THR A 153 -5.84 1.21 25.35
CA THR A 153 -5.77 0.35 24.16
C THR A 153 -6.51 -0.96 24.41
N GLU A 154 -7.31 -1.37 23.43
CA GLU A 154 -8.00 -2.66 23.39
C GLU A 154 -7.70 -3.37 22.07
N ARG A 155 -7.58 -4.70 22.07
CA ARG A 155 -7.61 -5.49 20.83
C ARG A 155 -9.07 -5.82 20.51
N VAL A 156 -9.63 -5.16 19.50
CA VAL A 156 -11.04 -5.27 19.11
C VAL A 156 -11.33 -6.48 18.21
N TYR A 157 -10.33 -6.97 17.49
CA TYR A 157 -10.47 -8.14 16.63
C TYR A 157 -9.15 -8.90 16.48
N GLN A 158 -9.25 -10.18 16.13
CA GLN A 158 -8.12 -11.05 15.82
C GLN A 158 -8.46 -11.86 14.56
N HIS A 159 -7.89 -11.45 13.44
CA HIS A 159 -7.95 -12.22 12.20
C HIS A 159 -6.99 -13.41 12.26
N ARG A 160 -7.19 -14.39 11.37
CA ARG A 160 -6.29 -15.56 11.21
C ARG A 160 -4.98 -15.19 10.52
N PHE A 161 -5.04 -14.20 9.65
CA PHE A 161 -3.93 -13.75 8.81
C PHE A 161 -3.62 -12.28 9.08
N GLY A 162 -2.45 -11.81 8.64
CA GLY A 162 -2.05 -10.40 8.72
C GLY A 162 -3.12 -9.43 8.22
N VAL A 163 -3.34 -8.35 8.98
CA VAL A 163 -4.21 -7.24 8.59
C VAL A 163 -3.34 -6.04 8.26
N ASN A 164 -3.44 -5.52 7.04
CA ASN A 164 -2.57 -4.46 6.56
C ASN A 164 -3.10 -3.07 6.91
N ALA A 165 -4.35 -2.79 6.56
CA ALA A 165 -5.05 -1.56 6.90
C ALA A 165 -6.45 -1.88 7.46
N ALA A 166 -6.94 -1.04 8.37
CA ALA A 166 -8.28 -1.14 8.94
C ALA A 166 -8.91 0.25 9.07
N VAL A 167 -10.17 0.41 8.67
CA VAL A 167 -10.92 1.68 8.68
C VAL A 167 -12.33 1.44 9.22
N ARG A 168 -12.80 2.29 10.13
CA ARG A 168 -14.19 2.26 10.62
C ARG A 168 -15.08 3.22 9.82
N ASP A 169 -16.23 2.73 9.37
CA ASP A 169 -17.28 3.54 8.71
C ASP A 169 -18.27 4.14 9.74
N ALA A 170 -19.15 5.04 9.31
CA ALA A 170 -20.17 5.66 10.16
C ALA A 170 -21.29 4.70 10.63
N SER A 171 -21.38 3.47 10.09
CA SER A 171 -22.21 2.40 10.68
C SER A 171 -21.53 1.75 11.91
N GLY A 172 -20.25 2.08 12.14
CA GLY A 172 -19.40 1.50 13.17
C GLY A 172 -18.72 0.19 12.77
N ALA A 173 -18.96 -0.29 11.55
CA ALA A 173 -18.32 -1.48 11.02
C ALA A 173 -16.85 -1.21 10.71
N ILE A 174 -15.98 -2.21 10.92
CA ILE A 174 -14.57 -2.13 10.57
C ILE A 174 -14.36 -2.87 9.24
N TRP A 175 -13.86 -2.16 8.25
CA TRP A 175 -13.38 -2.71 6.99
C TRP A 175 -11.87 -2.88 7.08
N PHE A 176 -11.33 -3.99 6.59
CA PHE A 176 -9.89 -4.23 6.66
C PHE A 176 -9.36 -5.08 5.51
N THR A 177 -8.09 -4.87 5.19
CA THR A 177 -7.38 -5.57 4.11
C THR A 177 -6.46 -6.66 4.67
N GLN A 178 -6.44 -7.80 4.00
CA GLN A 178 -5.45 -8.86 4.17
C GLN A 178 -4.54 -8.83 2.95
N SER A 179 -3.23 -8.66 3.11
CA SER A 179 -2.30 -8.63 1.98
C SER A 179 -2.00 -10.01 1.40
N ALA A 180 -1.88 -11.01 2.28
CA ALA A 180 -1.60 -12.40 1.96
C ALA A 180 -2.12 -13.31 3.09
N GLU A 181 -2.13 -14.63 2.89
CA GLU A 181 -2.44 -15.63 3.92
C GLU A 181 -1.27 -15.88 4.89
N ASN A 182 -0.60 -14.82 5.35
CA ASN A 182 0.45 -14.93 6.34
C ASN A 182 -0.15 -15.08 7.75
N SER A 183 0.11 -16.20 8.38
CA SER A 183 -0.27 -16.50 9.78
C SER A 183 0.84 -16.09 10.76
N PRO A 184 0.57 -15.98 12.08
CA PRO A 184 1.59 -15.74 13.10
C PRO A 184 2.76 -16.75 13.08
N ALA A 185 2.54 -17.99 12.59
CA ALA A 185 3.58 -19.01 12.49
C ALA A 185 4.49 -18.85 11.26
N THR A 186 4.01 -18.17 10.21
CA THR A 186 4.76 -17.87 8.99
C THR A 186 5.31 -16.44 8.97
N GLY A 187 4.76 -15.55 9.80
CA GLY A 187 5.17 -14.16 9.99
C GLY A 187 5.37 -13.41 8.67
N GLU A 188 6.42 -12.59 8.64
CA GLU A 188 6.76 -11.79 7.47
C GLU A 188 7.13 -12.65 6.24
N GLN A 189 7.68 -13.85 6.42
CA GLN A 189 8.18 -14.69 5.32
C GLN A 189 7.09 -14.98 4.28
N ARG A 190 5.86 -15.29 4.74
CA ARG A 190 4.75 -15.55 3.80
C ARG A 190 4.29 -14.26 3.12
N MET A 191 4.27 -13.12 3.81
CA MET A 191 3.90 -11.83 3.22
C MET A 191 4.91 -11.42 2.14
N TRP A 192 6.21 -11.44 2.45
CA TRP A 192 7.28 -11.15 1.50
C TRP A 192 7.33 -12.13 0.32
N ALA A 193 6.92 -13.39 0.49
CA ALA A 193 6.79 -14.33 -0.63
C ALA A 193 5.69 -13.92 -1.64
N SER A 194 4.59 -13.27 -1.22
CA SER A 194 3.61 -12.67 -2.15
C SER A 194 4.08 -11.35 -2.76
N VAL A 195 5.07 -10.68 -2.15
CA VAL A 195 5.77 -9.55 -2.80
C VAL A 195 6.75 -10.08 -3.85
N ASP A 196 7.49 -11.15 -3.56
CA ASP A 196 8.45 -11.74 -4.50
C ASP A 196 7.73 -12.25 -5.76
N ILE A 197 6.81 -13.20 -5.59
CA ILE A 197 6.02 -13.79 -6.68
C ILE A 197 4.54 -13.48 -6.41
N PRO A 198 3.87 -12.63 -7.22
CA PRO A 198 2.48 -12.24 -6.99
C PRO A 198 1.53 -13.44 -6.85
N ASN A 199 0.74 -13.43 -5.78
CA ASN A 199 -0.33 -14.41 -5.54
C ASN A 199 -1.64 -13.67 -5.24
N PRO A 200 -2.78 -14.04 -5.85
CA PRO A 200 -4.10 -13.52 -5.46
C PRO A 200 -4.60 -14.15 -4.15
N ASP A 201 -3.90 -13.90 -3.04
CA ASP A 201 -4.25 -14.40 -1.69
C ASP A 201 -4.51 -13.27 -0.67
N GLY A 202 -4.70 -12.05 -1.17
CA GLY A 202 -5.25 -10.92 -0.42
C GLY A 202 -6.77 -10.84 -0.50
N ALA A 203 -7.37 -10.09 0.43
CA ALA A 203 -8.81 -9.92 0.55
C ALA A 203 -9.21 -8.58 1.20
N LEU A 204 -10.45 -8.15 0.95
CA LEU A 204 -11.16 -7.15 1.75
C LEU A 204 -12.20 -7.85 2.60
N LEU A 205 -12.16 -7.61 3.91
CA LEU A 205 -13.08 -8.15 4.89
C LEU A 205 -13.86 -7.03 5.59
N ARG A 206 -15.03 -7.36 6.12
CA ARG A 206 -15.88 -6.46 6.91
C ARG A 206 -16.32 -7.12 8.20
N LEU A 207 -16.05 -6.44 9.32
CA LEU A 207 -16.57 -6.75 10.64
C LEU A 207 -17.79 -5.85 10.88
N ALA A 208 -18.99 -6.41 10.79
CA ALA A 208 -20.24 -5.66 10.95
C ALA A 208 -20.38 -5.11 12.39
N SER A 209 -21.20 -4.07 12.56
CA SER A 209 -21.55 -3.51 13.86
C SER A 209 -23.06 -3.44 14.05
N SER A 210 -23.55 -3.76 15.24
CA SER A 210 -24.93 -3.54 15.69
C SER A 210 -24.91 -3.06 17.14
N ASP A 211 -25.66 -2.00 17.44
CA ASP A 211 -25.80 -1.47 18.82
C ASP A 211 -24.44 -1.17 19.51
N GLY A 212 -23.47 -0.70 18.72
CA GLY A 212 -22.10 -0.41 19.17
C GLY A 212 -21.21 -1.64 19.38
N ARG A 213 -21.67 -2.85 19.02
CA ARG A 213 -20.94 -4.11 19.16
C ARG A 213 -20.54 -4.66 17.80
N LEU A 214 -19.27 -5.00 17.66
CA LEU A 214 -18.73 -5.68 16.49
C LEU A 214 -19.20 -7.14 16.42
N SER A 215 -19.32 -7.68 15.20
CA SER A 215 -19.57 -9.10 14.96
C SER A 215 -18.40 -9.96 15.46
N ALA A 216 -18.66 -11.23 15.79
CA ALA A 216 -17.62 -12.16 16.25
C ALA A 216 -16.72 -12.69 15.12
N GLN A 217 -17.17 -12.55 13.87
CA GLN A 217 -16.47 -12.97 12.66
C GLN A 217 -16.60 -11.86 11.61
N ALA A 218 -15.57 -11.69 10.79
CA ALA A 218 -15.59 -10.82 9.63
C ALA A 218 -16.07 -11.59 8.39
N ASP A 219 -16.91 -10.96 7.58
CA ASP A 219 -17.30 -11.46 6.27
C ASP A 219 -16.20 -11.13 5.25
N VAL A 220 -15.86 -12.08 4.38
CA VAL A 220 -15.03 -11.81 3.20
C VAL A 220 -15.92 -11.13 2.16
N VAL A 221 -15.62 -9.87 1.82
CA VAL A 221 -16.42 -9.08 0.87
C VAL A 221 -15.83 -9.16 -0.53
N ILE A 222 -14.50 -9.16 -0.65
CA ILE A 222 -13.76 -9.37 -1.89
C ILE A 222 -12.59 -10.30 -1.58
N ASP A 223 -12.42 -11.36 -2.37
CA ASP A 223 -11.27 -12.25 -2.33
C ASP A 223 -10.33 -12.03 -3.53
N SER A 224 -9.26 -12.83 -3.60
CA SER A 224 -8.37 -12.93 -4.76
C SER A 224 -7.71 -11.61 -5.18
N LEU A 225 -7.48 -10.71 -4.23
CA LEU A 225 -6.72 -9.47 -4.44
C LEU A 225 -5.21 -9.76 -4.43
N VAL A 226 -4.46 -9.05 -5.27
CA VAL A 226 -3.02 -9.27 -5.44
C VAL A 226 -2.23 -8.25 -4.60
N MET A 227 -1.87 -8.65 -3.37
CA MET A 227 -1.29 -7.77 -2.33
C MET A 227 -2.25 -6.62 -1.99
N ALA A 228 -3.38 -6.94 -1.35
CA ALA A 228 -4.30 -5.91 -0.87
C ALA A 228 -3.64 -5.08 0.24
N ASN A 229 -3.68 -3.76 0.09
CA ASN A 229 -2.87 -2.86 0.92
C ASN A 229 -3.75 -1.74 1.50
N GLY A 230 -3.45 -0.47 1.26
CA GLY A 230 -4.26 0.67 1.72
C GLY A 230 -5.74 0.61 1.33
N LEU A 231 -6.57 1.18 2.21
CA LEU A 231 -8.02 1.23 2.12
C LEU A 231 -8.51 2.64 2.45
N ALA A 232 -9.38 3.21 1.60
CA ALA A 232 -10.02 4.50 1.87
C ALA A 232 -11.52 4.46 1.57
N ILE A 233 -12.33 5.13 2.40
CA ILE A 233 -13.78 5.20 2.26
C ILE A 233 -14.20 6.67 2.12
N ASP A 234 -14.83 7.01 0.99
CA ASP A 234 -15.50 8.30 0.77
C ASP A 234 -17.01 8.10 0.92
N GLU A 235 -17.51 8.19 2.16
CA GLU A 235 -18.95 8.05 2.43
C GLU A 235 -19.77 9.18 1.82
N ARG A 236 -19.18 10.38 1.66
CA ARG A 236 -19.84 11.55 1.04
C ARG A 236 -20.15 11.29 -0.43
N GLN A 237 -19.28 10.56 -1.15
CA GLN A 237 -19.47 10.19 -2.55
C GLN A 237 -19.98 8.75 -2.76
N GLY A 238 -20.09 7.96 -1.68
CA GLY A 238 -20.51 6.56 -1.72
C GLY A 238 -19.50 5.65 -2.44
N TYR A 239 -18.20 5.81 -2.14
CA TYR A 239 -17.12 5.02 -2.72
C TYR A 239 -16.21 4.36 -1.68
N LEU A 240 -15.67 3.20 -2.03
CA LEU A 240 -14.58 2.51 -1.33
C LEU A 240 -13.44 2.26 -2.32
N TYR A 241 -12.21 2.57 -1.90
CA TYR A 241 -10.98 2.43 -2.68
C TYR A 241 -10.05 1.40 -2.03
N ILE A 242 -9.45 0.51 -2.83
CA ILE A 242 -8.53 -0.54 -2.36
C ILE A 242 -7.28 -0.52 -3.23
N ALA A 243 -6.10 -0.51 -2.60
CA ALA A 243 -4.84 -0.72 -3.30
C ALA A 243 -4.53 -2.21 -3.50
N GLU A 244 -4.13 -2.59 -4.72
CA GLU A 244 -3.47 -3.86 -5.01
C GLU A 244 -2.04 -3.57 -5.46
N THR A 245 -1.07 -3.57 -4.53
CA THR A 245 0.29 -3.09 -4.81
C THR A 245 0.95 -3.91 -5.92
N MET A 246 0.84 -5.24 -5.83
CA MET A 246 1.40 -6.17 -6.81
C MET A 246 0.44 -6.43 -7.98
N GLY A 247 -0.83 -6.05 -7.86
CA GLY A 247 -1.78 -5.92 -8.97
C GLY A 247 -1.63 -4.64 -9.79
N ALA A 248 -0.73 -3.73 -9.37
CA ALA A 248 -0.44 -2.43 -10.00
C ALA A 248 -1.67 -1.53 -10.23
N ARG A 249 -2.65 -1.57 -9.32
CA ARG A 249 -3.89 -0.78 -9.46
C ARG A 249 -4.53 -0.38 -8.14
N VAL A 250 -5.30 0.71 -8.20
CA VAL A 250 -6.33 1.07 -7.22
C VAL A 250 -7.69 0.64 -7.79
N LEU A 251 -8.40 -0.22 -7.08
CA LEU A 251 -9.80 -0.53 -7.35
C LEU A 251 -10.72 0.47 -6.66
N ARG A 252 -11.86 0.77 -7.29
CA ARG A 252 -12.96 1.55 -6.70
C ARG A 252 -14.28 0.81 -6.84
N TYR A 253 -15.06 0.83 -5.77
CA TYR A 253 -16.41 0.26 -5.70
C TYR A 253 -17.40 1.34 -5.26
N ARG A 254 -18.65 1.24 -5.72
CA ARG A 254 -19.79 1.89 -5.06
C ARG A 254 -20.05 1.20 -3.72
N LEU A 255 -20.13 1.99 -2.65
CA LEU A 255 -20.42 1.53 -1.29
C LEU A 255 -21.79 2.04 -0.84
N ASP A 256 -22.66 1.12 -0.44
CA ASP A 256 -23.80 1.39 0.42
C ASP A 256 -23.38 1.14 1.88
N VAL A 257 -23.12 2.23 2.63
CA VAL A 257 -22.66 2.17 4.03
C VAL A 257 -23.68 1.50 4.95
N ALA A 258 -24.99 1.67 4.69
CA ALA A 258 -26.04 1.15 5.54
C ALA A 258 -26.18 -0.38 5.43
N THR A 259 -25.95 -0.95 4.25
CA THR A 259 -26.00 -2.41 4.03
C THR A 259 -24.62 -3.08 4.00
N GLY A 260 -23.54 -2.31 3.88
CA GLY A 260 -22.19 -2.82 3.63
C GLY A 260 -22.02 -3.42 2.24
N ARG A 261 -22.91 -3.13 1.28
CA ARG A 261 -22.87 -3.74 -0.06
C ARG A 261 -21.95 -2.97 -1.00
N LEU A 262 -21.04 -3.69 -1.64
CA LEU A 262 -20.21 -3.19 -2.73
C LEU A 262 -20.82 -3.50 -4.11
N SER A 263 -20.60 -2.60 -5.07
CA SER A 263 -21.03 -2.73 -6.47
C SER A 263 -20.14 -1.91 -7.41
N ASP A 264 -20.38 -1.99 -8.73
CA ASP A 264 -19.74 -1.16 -9.76
C ASP A 264 -18.21 -1.07 -9.67
N ARG A 265 -17.56 -2.23 -9.52
CA ARG A 265 -16.10 -2.36 -9.51
C ARG A 265 -15.48 -1.71 -10.75
N THR A 266 -14.57 -0.77 -10.54
CA THR A 266 -13.76 -0.13 -11.59
C THR A 266 -12.29 -0.15 -11.21
N VAL A 267 -11.40 -0.21 -12.20
CA VAL A 267 -10.01 0.21 -12.00
C VAL A 267 -10.01 1.73 -12.01
N PHE A 268 -9.63 2.34 -10.89
CA PHE A 268 -9.66 3.80 -10.72
C PHE A 268 -8.33 4.44 -11.14
N ALA A 269 -7.21 3.79 -10.83
CA ALA A 269 -5.89 4.19 -11.27
C ALA A 269 -4.98 2.98 -11.46
N GLU A 270 -4.08 3.03 -12.45
CA GLU A 270 -2.99 2.08 -12.64
C GLU A 270 -1.73 2.65 -11.96
N ILE A 271 -1.48 2.19 -10.74
CA ILE A 271 -0.41 2.59 -9.81
C ILE A 271 -0.10 1.36 -8.93
N ALA A 272 1.17 1.07 -8.66
CA ALA A 272 1.58 0.07 -7.67
C ALA A 272 1.34 0.59 -6.24
N ALA A 273 0.06 0.78 -5.92
CA ALA A 273 -0.42 1.54 -4.78
C ALA A 273 -0.22 0.81 -3.45
N ASP A 274 0.07 1.57 -2.41
CA ASP A 274 0.30 1.12 -1.05
C ASP A 274 -0.76 1.78 -0.13
N ASN A 275 -0.40 2.61 0.83
CA ASN A 275 -1.37 3.34 1.65
C ASN A 275 -2.17 4.38 0.84
N LEU A 276 -3.46 4.49 1.19
CA LEU A 276 -4.45 5.35 0.55
C LEU A 276 -5.04 6.33 1.57
N LYS A 277 -4.96 7.64 1.30
CA LYS A 277 -5.53 8.68 2.18
C LYS A 277 -6.43 9.63 1.40
N LEU A 278 -7.65 9.85 1.87
CA LEU A 278 -8.48 10.96 1.39
C LEU A 278 -8.16 12.21 2.20
N ASP A 279 -7.96 13.33 1.50
CA ASP A 279 -7.89 14.64 2.14
C ASP A 279 -9.27 15.31 2.25
N SER A 280 -9.33 16.46 2.91
CA SER A 280 -10.57 17.23 3.13
C SER A 280 -11.22 17.77 1.84
N GLU A 281 -10.49 17.84 0.73
CA GLU A 281 -11.04 18.22 -0.57
C GLU A 281 -11.68 17.00 -1.27
N GLY A 282 -11.27 15.79 -0.87
CA GLY A 282 -11.66 14.52 -1.48
C GLY A 282 -10.68 14.04 -2.54
N ARG A 283 -9.42 14.53 -2.53
CA ARG A 283 -8.35 13.97 -3.35
C ARG A 283 -7.80 12.73 -2.67
N LEU A 284 -7.48 11.71 -3.47
CA LEU A 284 -6.86 10.48 -2.99
C LEU A 284 -5.35 10.58 -3.13
N TRP A 285 -4.66 10.60 -1.99
CA TRP A 285 -3.21 10.48 -1.88
C TRP A 285 -2.85 8.99 -1.86
N VAL A 286 -1.90 8.61 -2.71
CA VAL A 286 -1.53 7.22 -3.00
C VAL A 286 -0.02 7.09 -2.89
N GLY A 287 0.46 6.30 -1.93
CA GLY A 287 1.87 5.89 -1.90
C GLY A 287 2.18 4.81 -2.93
N SER A 288 3.41 4.78 -3.42
CA SER A 288 3.92 3.76 -4.35
C SER A 288 5.36 3.39 -3.98
N PRO A 289 5.60 2.25 -3.29
CA PRO A 289 6.95 1.80 -2.92
C PRO A 289 7.74 1.37 -4.15
N VAL A 290 7.07 0.93 -5.22
CA VAL A 290 7.72 0.50 -6.47
C VAL A 290 8.30 1.70 -7.23
N THR A 291 7.60 2.85 -7.25
CA THR A 291 8.07 4.08 -7.93
C THR A 291 8.66 5.14 -6.98
N ASN A 292 8.72 4.85 -5.66
CA ASN A 292 9.22 5.77 -4.64
C ASN A 292 8.58 7.15 -4.72
N GLU A 293 7.24 7.14 -4.70
CA GLU A 293 6.39 8.24 -5.14
C GLU A 293 5.13 8.36 -4.29
N VAL A 294 4.66 9.60 -4.09
CA VAL A 294 3.30 9.92 -3.63
C VAL A 294 2.57 10.60 -4.79
N ILE A 295 1.49 9.97 -5.25
CA ILE A 295 0.62 10.45 -6.30
C ILE A 295 -0.65 11.02 -5.67
N VAL A 296 -1.10 12.19 -6.09
CA VAL A 296 -2.40 12.74 -5.72
C VAL A 296 -3.35 12.63 -6.90
N VAL A 297 -4.53 12.06 -6.67
CA VAL A 297 -5.58 11.86 -7.68
C VAL A 297 -6.84 12.61 -7.27
N ASN A 298 -7.34 13.50 -8.12
CA ASN A 298 -8.64 14.12 -7.97
C ASN A 298 -9.73 13.07 -8.25
N THR A 299 -10.52 12.71 -7.24
CA THR A 299 -11.51 11.62 -7.36
C THR A 299 -12.71 11.94 -8.25
N ALA A 300 -12.98 13.22 -8.50
CA ALA A 300 -14.06 13.68 -9.36
C ALA A 300 -13.66 13.73 -10.84
N THR A 301 -12.43 14.18 -11.15
CA THR A 301 -11.96 14.35 -12.54
C THR A 301 -11.10 13.19 -13.05
N GLY A 302 -10.48 12.41 -12.16
CA GLY A 302 -9.46 11.41 -12.50
C GLY A 302 -8.09 12.01 -12.84
N GLU A 303 -7.93 13.33 -12.73
CA GLU A 303 -6.64 14.00 -12.88
C GLU A 303 -5.67 13.54 -11.78
N ARG A 304 -4.41 13.32 -12.16
CA ARG A 304 -3.37 12.83 -11.24
C ARG A 304 -2.06 13.57 -11.42
N GLN A 305 -1.34 13.78 -10.33
CA GLN A 305 -0.01 14.37 -10.32
C GLN A 305 0.92 13.66 -9.34
N SER A 306 2.18 13.49 -9.73
CA SER A 306 3.28 13.14 -8.82
C SER A 306 3.49 14.31 -7.86
N ALA A 307 3.06 14.18 -6.61
CA ALA A 307 3.26 15.21 -5.60
C ALA A 307 4.66 15.14 -4.98
N PHE A 308 5.22 13.95 -4.84
CA PHE A 308 6.58 13.76 -4.36
C PHE A 308 7.17 12.51 -5.03
N ARG A 309 8.39 12.58 -5.56
CA ARG A 309 9.07 11.43 -6.17
C ARG A 309 10.58 11.53 -6.01
N VAL A 310 11.22 10.42 -5.69
CA VAL A 310 12.69 10.30 -5.61
C VAL A 310 13.15 9.09 -6.40
N GLN A 311 13.49 9.32 -7.67
CA GLN A 311 14.13 8.30 -8.51
C GLN A 311 15.23 8.91 -9.37
N THR A 312 16.40 8.27 -9.34
CA THR A 312 17.45 8.39 -10.36
C THR A 312 17.14 7.43 -11.53
N PRO A 313 17.74 7.61 -12.72
CA PRO A 313 17.54 6.68 -13.84
C PRO A 313 17.84 5.21 -13.49
N ALA A 314 18.84 4.95 -12.64
CA ALA A 314 19.15 3.60 -12.17
C ALA A 314 18.02 3.01 -11.28
N GLN A 315 17.33 3.83 -10.50
CA GLN A 315 16.17 3.42 -9.71
C GLN A 315 14.92 3.22 -10.57
N GLU A 316 14.77 4.00 -11.66
CA GLU A 316 13.73 3.74 -12.66
C GLU A 316 13.98 2.41 -13.40
N GLU A 317 15.23 2.07 -13.73
CA GLU A 317 15.61 0.77 -14.29
C GLU A 317 15.33 -0.40 -13.31
N LEU A 318 15.70 -0.25 -12.03
CA LEU A 318 15.37 -1.24 -10.98
C LEU A 318 13.85 -1.43 -10.83
N ALA A 319 13.07 -0.35 -10.85
CA ALA A 319 11.60 -0.41 -10.79
C ALA A 319 10.98 -1.03 -12.04
N ALA A 320 11.53 -0.76 -13.23
CA ALA A 320 11.10 -1.40 -14.47
C ALA A 320 11.36 -2.91 -14.44
N GLU A 321 12.53 -3.33 -13.95
CA GLU A 321 12.91 -4.74 -13.81
C GLU A 321 12.09 -5.47 -12.73
N PHE A 322 11.87 -4.85 -11.56
CA PHE A 322 10.99 -5.39 -10.50
C PHE A 322 9.57 -5.66 -11.03
N ASN A 323 9.05 -4.77 -11.86
CA ASN A 323 7.77 -4.95 -12.53
C ASN A 323 7.81 -5.99 -13.67
N ARG A 324 8.92 -6.09 -14.41
CA ARG A 324 9.10 -7.12 -15.45
C ARG A 324 9.09 -8.51 -14.83
N ARG A 325 9.92 -8.74 -13.80
CA ARG A 325 10.01 -10.01 -13.09
C ARG A 325 8.69 -10.42 -12.46
N GLY A 326 8.01 -9.49 -11.80
CA GLY A 326 6.68 -9.74 -11.21
C GLY A 326 5.65 -10.22 -12.24
N ARG A 327 5.59 -9.61 -13.43
CA ARG A 327 4.72 -10.06 -14.53
C ARG A 327 5.11 -11.41 -15.12
N ALA A 328 6.37 -11.81 -15.01
CA ALA A 328 6.89 -13.09 -15.49
C ALA A 328 6.80 -14.22 -14.44
N GLY A 329 6.44 -13.91 -13.19
CA GLY A 329 6.51 -14.86 -12.08
C GLY A 329 7.95 -15.18 -11.63
N GLU A 330 8.90 -14.28 -11.94
CA GLU A 330 10.31 -14.40 -11.57
C GLU A 330 10.58 -13.73 -10.20
N SER A 331 11.48 -14.31 -9.41
CA SER A 331 11.94 -13.73 -8.13
C SER A 331 12.67 -12.40 -8.34
N ARG A 332 12.42 -11.43 -7.46
CA ARG A 332 12.77 -10.00 -7.60
C ARG A 332 13.12 -9.30 -6.29
N MET A 333 13.01 -9.98 -5.14
CA MET A 333 13.41 -9.37 -3.85
C MET A 333 14.91 -9.08 -3.76
N ASP A 334 15.74 -9.67 -4.62
CA ASP A 334 17.16 -9.33 -4.81
C ASP A 334 17.38 -7.89 -5.31
N LEU A 335 16.38 -7.29 -5.96
CA LEU A 335 16.42 -5.90 -6.45
C LEU A 335 16.15 -4.87 -5.35
N VAL A 336 15.50 -5.28 -4.25
CA VAL A 336 15.06 -4.37 -3.18
C VAL A 336 16.21 -4.16 -2.18
N THR A 337 17.19 -3.37 -2.61
CA THR A 337 18.36 -2.97 -1.80
C THR A 337 18.26 -1.50 -1.38
N PRO A 338 19.13 -1.00 -0.48
CA PRO A 338 19.17 0.43 -0.16
C PRO A 338 19.35 1.35 -1.38
N ASP A 339 20.04 0.89 -2.43
CA ASP A 339 20.20 1.67 -3.67
C ASP A 339 18.87 1.90 -4.40
N TYR A 340 17.85 1.07 -4.15
CA TYR A 340 16.51 1.21 -4.73
C TYR A 340 15.80 2.49 -4.24
N PHE A 341 16.04 2.93 -2.99
CA PHE A 341 15.31 4.03 -2.34
C PHE A 341 16.19 5.15 -1.74
N ALA A 342 17.50 4.96 -1.61
CA ALA A 342 18.41 6.02 -1.18
C ALA A 342 18.28 7.27 -2.08
N PRO A 343 18.33 8.49 -1.53
CA PRO A 343 18.71 8.86 -0.15
C PRO A 343 17.57 8.82 0.89
N MET A 344 16.37 8.35 0.55
CA MET A 344 15.24 8.33 1.48
C MET A 344 15.47 7.35 2.65
N PRO A 345 14.76 7.49 3.78
CA PRO A 345 14.89 6.58 4.92
C PRO A 345 14.46 5.13 4.62
N GLY A 346 13.55 4.94 3.66
CA GLY A 346 12.99 3.66 3.24
C GLY A 346 12.16 3.81 1.96
N LEU A 347 11.50 2.73 1.53
CA LEU A 347 10.49 2.75 0.45
C LEU A 347 9.30 3.62 0.87
N VAL A 348 8.74 4.40 -0.06
CA VAL A 348 7.54 5.23 0.19
C VAL A 348 6.28 4.37 0.29
N THR A 349 5.55 4.50 1.39
CA THR A 349 4.31 3.73 1.62
C THR A 349 3.06 4.59 1.46
N GLY A 350 3.12 5.89 1.73
CA GLY A 350 1.92 6.73 1.79
C GLY A 350 2.20 8.17 2.22
N ALA A 351 1.16 8.84 2.74
CA ALA A 351 1.25 10.20 3.23
C ALA A 351 0.29 10.47 4.39
N ILE A 352 0.82 11.01 5.49
CA ILE A 352 0.04 11.63 6.55
C ILE A 352 -0.27 13.07 6.11
N VAL A 353 -1.51 13.32 5.74
CA VAL A 353 -2.00 14.65 5.37
C VAL A 353 -2.59 15.32 6.61
N ALA A 354 -2.04 16.47 7.02
CA ALA A 354 -2.60 17.27 8.10
C ALA A 354 -3.91 17.98 7.69
N SER A 355 -4.48 18.79 8.59
CA SER A 355 -5.59 19.68 8.26
C SER A 355 -5.23 20.62 7.09
N ALA A 356 -6.26 21.12 6.38
CA ALA A 356 -6.08 21.90 5.15
C ALA A 356 -5.05 23.05 5.30
N GLY A 357 -4.01 23.03 4.47
CA GLY A 357 -2.89 24.00 4.50
C GLY A 357 -1.75 23.65 5.46
N GLY A 358 -1.86 22.58 6.25
CA GLY A 358 -0.80 22.04 7.08
C GLY A 358 0.25 21.22 6.31
N PRO A 359 1.34 20.79 6.99
CA PRO A 359 2.37 19.95 6.38
C PRO A 359 1.85 18.57 6.01
N VAL A 360 2.49 17.96 5.00
CA VAL A 360 2.28 16.55 4.62
C VAL A 360 3.53 15.76 5.00
N TYR A 361 3.39 14.55 5.51
CA TYR A 361 4.52 13.69 5.86
C TYR A 361 4.46 12.42 5.03
N VAL A 362 5.43 12.21 4.15
CA VAL A 362 5.58 10.94 3.41
C VAL A 362 6.01 9.86 4.39
N THR A 363 5.25 8.78 4.47
CA THR A 363 5.56 7.61 5.28
C THR A 363 6.51 6.69 4.54
N THR A 364 7.41 6.04 5.29
CA THR A 364 8.43 5.17 4.70
C THR A 364 8.66 3.96 5.58
N LEU A 365 8.99 2.80 4.99
CA LEU A 365 9.38 1.60 5.75
C LEU A 365 10.72 1.74 6.50
N GLY A 366 11.28 2.94 6.61
CA GLY A 366 12.51 3.26 7.33
C GLY A 366 12.29 3.88 8.71
N GLY A 367 13.36 4.50 9.23
CA GLY A 367 13.36 5.13 10.55
C GLY A 367 12.93 6.61 10.60
N ALA A 368 12.42 7.16 9.50
CA ALA A 368 11.91 8.53 9.44
C ALA A 368 10.87 8.71 8.34
N LEU A 369 10.06 9.76 8.51
CA LEU A 369 9.17 10.34 7.51
C LEU A 369 9.93 11.39 6.68
N ILE A 370 9.27 11.92 5.64
CA ILE A 370 9.74 13.08 4.87
C ILE A 370 8.68 14.18 4.99
N ARG A 371 9.01 15.26 5.71
CA ARG A 371 8.13 16.40 5.99
C ARG A 371 8.14 17.39 4.83
N LEU A 372 6.99 17.54 4.18
CA LEU A 372 6.73 18.43 3.05
C LEU A 372 5.98 19.67 3.57
N GLU A 373 6.65 20.83 3.53
CA GLU A 373 6.07 22.08 4.00
C GLU A 373 5.18 22.75 2.93
N ALA A 374 4.05 23.32 3.39
CA ALA A 374 3.22 24.19 2.58
C ALA A 374 3.98 25.49 2.27
N GLY A 375 4.31 25.70 1.00
CA GLY A 375 5.13 26.83 0.53
C GLY A 375 6.51 26.44 -0.03
N ALA A 376 6.92 25.17 0.08
CA ALA A 376 8.14 24.66 -0.57
C ALA A 376 7.92 24.22 -2.03
N ALA A 377 6.74 24.46 -2.60
CA ALA A 377 6.50 24.39 -4.04
C ALA A 377 7.25 25.53 -4.74
N ARG A 378 8.54 25.32 -5.02
CA ARG A 378 9.30 26.21 -5.91
C ARG A 378 8.63 26.20 -7.28
N GLU A 379 8.44 27.38 -7.86
CA GLU A 379 8.20 27.54 -9.30
C GLU A 379 9.44 27.09 -10.07
N GLY A 380 9.59 25.77 -10.22
CA GLY A 380 10.59 25.13 -11.07
C GLY A 380 10.06 25.09 -12.50
N GLU A 381 10.91 25.46 -13.46
CA GLU A 381 10.56 25.57 -14.88
C GLU A 381 9.73 24.40 -15.40
N ALA A 382 8.60 24.71 -16.04
CA ALA A 382 7.74 23.73 -16.69
C ALA A 382 8.44 23.11 -17.93
N ALA A 383 9.34 22.16 -17.71
CA ALA A 383 9.89 21.30 -18.74
C ALA A 383 8.78 20.40 -19.30
N ALA A 384 8.24 20.79 -20.44
CA ALA A 384 7.03 20.21 -21.02
C ALA A 384 7.14 18.69 -21.25
N SER A 385 6.31 17.93 -20.55
CA SER A 385 6.06 16.50 -20.82
C SER A 385 4.58 16.11 -20.61
N ILE A 386 3.66 16.94 -21.14
CA ILE A 386 2.25 16.56 -21.27
C ILE A 386 2.12 15.48 -22.34
N VAL A 387 2.23 14.21 -21.94
CA VAL A 387 1.89 13.08 -22.81
C VAL A 387 0.37 12.92 -22.84
N ARG A 388 -0.29 13.70 -23.71
CA ARG A 388 -1.69 13.46 -24.09
C ARG A 388 -1.77 12.18 -24.93
N VAL A 389 -2.06 11.05 -24.28
CA VAL A 389 -2.43 9.81 -24.99
C VAL A 389 -3.87 9.95 -25.51
N MET A 390 -4.04 10.63 -26.65
CA MET A 390 -5.31 10.58 -27.38
C MET A 390 -5.35 9.30 -28.23
N HIS A 391 -6.26 8.39 -27.89
CA HIS A 391 -6.58 7.24 -28.73
C HIS A 391 -7.34 7.70 -29.98
N THR A 392 -6.78 7.44 -31.17
CA THR A 392 -7.53 7.43 -32.44
C THR A 392 -7.13 6.20 -33.26
N PRO A 393 -8.10 5.48 -33.87
CA PRO A 393 -7.87 4.20 -34.55
C PRO A 393 -7.23 4.37 -35.95
N PRO A 394 -6.60 3.33 -36.50
CA PRO A 394 -5.81 3.43 -37.73
C PRO A 394 -6.66 3.42 -39.00
N THR A 395 -6.36 4.30 -39.95
CA THR A 395 -6.79 4.16 -41.36
C THR A 395 -5.66 4.49 -42.34
N CYS A 396 -5.74 3.85 -43.50
CA CYS A 396 -4.71 3.66 -44.54
C CYS A 396 -4.04 4.91 -45.18
N ASN A 397 -2.79 4.70 -45.60
CA ASN A 397 -2.14 5.08 -46.87
C ASN A 397 -2.18 6.56 -47.37
N CYS A 398 -1.01 7.20 -47.52
CA CYS A 398 -0.29 7.32 -48.82
C CYS A 398 0.93 8.27 -48.82
N TRP A 399 2.06 7.77 -49.36
CA TRP A 399 3.05 8.41 -50.26
C TRP A 399 3.76 9.77 -50.00
N GLN A 400 5.08 9.73 -50.25
CA GLN A 400 5.98 10.76 -50.86
C GLN A 400 6.65 11.89 -50.03
N ALA A 401 7.85 11.54 -49.53
CA ALA A 401 9.17 12.17 -49.81
C ALA A 401 9.33 13.70 -50.02
N VAL A 402 10.23 14.30 -49.20
CA VAL A 402 11.26 15.27 -49.66
C VAL A 402 12.56 14.99 -48.87
N ALA A 403 13.73 15.17 -49.50
CA ALA A 403 15.05 15.05 -48.88
C ALA A 403 15.93 16.28 -49.21
N SER A 404 17.06 16.44 -48.49
CA SER A 404 18.08 17.51 -48.62
C SER A 404 17.62 18.91 -48.15
N THR A 405 18.45 19.85 -47.68
CA THR A 405 19.93 19.98 -47.53
C THR A 405 20.19 20.90 -46.31
N LEU A 406 21.24 20.77 -45.49
CA LEU A 406 22.51 21.53 -45.61
C LEU A 406 23.47 21.20 -44.44
N ALA A 407 24.77 21.28 -44.73
CA ALA A 407 25.88 21.25 -43.78
C ALA A 407 26.94 22.30 -44.20
N ARG A 408 27.94 22.56 -43.33
CA ARG A 408 29.08 23.53 -43.43
C ARG A 408 28.83 24.91 -42.81
N GLU A 409 29.84 25.68 -42.36
CA GLU A 409 31.29 25.48 -42.06
C GLU A 409 31.65 26.47 -40.91
N SER A 410 32.81 26.55 -40.21
CA SER A 410 34.19 25.99 -40.25
C SER A 410 34.70 25.96 -38.78
N ARG A 411 35.69 25.19 -38.29
CA ARG A 411 37.02 24.72 -38.74
C ARG A 411 38.17 25.74 -38.68
N ALA A 412 38.97 25.71 -37.59
CA ALA A 412 40.39 26.09 -37.46
C ALA A 412 40.88 25.65 -36.04
N GLU A 413 42.11 25.19 -35.75
CA GLU A 413 43.33 24.88 -36.53
C GLU A 413 44.19 23.82 -35.78
N ARG A 414 44.85 22.85 -36.47
CA ARG A 414 46.33 22.67 -36.68
C ARG A 414 47.21 22.66 -35.41
N ASN A 415 48.25 21.83 -35.22
CA ASN A 415 49.03 20.81 -35.99
C ASN A 415 49.56 19.75 -34.96
N ASN A 416 50.14 18.58 -35.24
CA ASN A 416 51.20 18.24 -36.22
C ASN A 416 51.26 16.70 -36.53
N ARG A 417 52.03 16.30 -37.55
CA ARG A 417 52.21 14.92 -38.08
C ARG A 417 53.34 14.17 -37.32
N SER A 418 53.41 12.83 -37.30
CA SER A 418 53.85 11.96 -38.42
C SER A 418 53.67 10.43 -38.15
N ARG A 419 53.82 9.62 -39.22
CA ARG A 419 53.54 8.15 -39.38
C ARG A 419 54.88 7.36 -39.61
N PRO A 420 54.93 6.03 -39.94
CA PRO A 420 54.18 4.80 -39.50
C PRO A 420 55.06 3.51 -39.24
N TYR A 421 54.47 2.44 -38.66
CA TYR A 421 54.61 0.95 -38.87
C TYR A 421 55.94 0.24 -39.28
N PRO A 422 56.22 -1.06 -38.90
CA PRO A 422 55.31 -2.23 -39.06
C PRO A 422 55.35 -3.38 -38.00
N ASN A 423 54.51 -4.41 -38.22
CA ASN A 423 54.49 -5.73 -37.55
C ASN A 423 55.74 -6.57 -37.99
N THR A 424 56.21 -7.69 -37.40
CA THR A 424 55.57 -8.85 -36.71
C THR A 424 56.66 -9.67 -35.91
N PRO A 425 56.49 -10.96 -35.52
CA PRO A 425 56.37 -11.47 -34.14
C PRO A 425 57.65 -12.04 -33.46
N ALA A 426 57.63 -12.24 -32.12
CA ALA A 426 58.01 -13.52 -31.45
C ALA A 426 58.05 -13.47 -29.90
N ARG A 427 57.58 -14.57 -29.28
CA ARG A 427 58.01 -15.22 -28.01
C ARG A 427 58.26 -14.39 -26.74
N THR A 428 57.29 -14.51 -25.82
CA THR A 428 57.47 -14.86 -24.39
C THR A 428 58.87 -14.74 -23.76
N HIS A 429 59.01 -13.78 -22.84
CA HIS A 429 59.67 -14.03 -21.56
C HIS A 429 58.80 -13.50 -20.41
N ILE A 430 58.73 -14.28 -19.33
CA ILE A 430 57.89 -13.99 -18.16
C ILE A 430 58.67 -13.10 -17.19
N THR A 431 58.08 -12.00 -16.76
CA THR A 431 58.51 -11.30 -15.53
C THR A 431 57.28 -11.01 -14.69
N ARG A 432 57.09 -11.80 -13.63
CA ARG A 432 56.01 -11.59 -12.66
C ARG A 432 56.31 -10.31 -11.88
N CYS A 433 55.38 -9.35 -11.86
CA CYS A 433 55.36 -8.29 -10.87
C CYS A 433 54.19 -8.56 -9.92
N THR A 434 54.49 -9.14 -8.76
CA THR A 434 53.49 -9.47 -7.73
C THR A 434 53.12 -8.20 -6.95
N ARG A 435 51.90 -7.70 -7.12
CA ARG A 435 51.28 -6.79 -6.14
C ARG A 435 50.37 -7.58 -5.21
N TYR A 436 50.62 -7.50 -3.91
CA TYR A 436 49.71 -8.00 -2.88
C TYR A 436 48.62 -6.96 -2.63
N ASN A 437 47.39 -7.26 -3.01
CA ASN A 437 46.20 -6.61 -2.45
C ASN A 437 45.51 -7.63 -1.53
N THR A 438 45.60 -7.41 -0.22
CA THR A 438 44.88 -8.21 0.78
C THR A 438 43.43 -7.75 0.88
N ILE A 439 42.51 -8.52 0.31
CA ILE A 439 41.07 -8.39 0.55
C ILE A 439 40.66 -9.48 1.55
N PRO A 440 40.11 -9.15 2.73
CA PRO A 440 39.46 -10.15 3.58
C PRO A 440 38.09 -10.48 2.96
N ALA A 441 37.95 -11.69 2.42
CA ALA A 441 36.63 -12.27 2.20
C ALA A 441 36.15 -12.86 3.54
N ASN A 442 34.98 -12.42 4.03
CA ASN A 442 34.25 -13.09 5.11
C ASN A 442 32.74 -12.81 4.97
N PRO A 443 31.88 -13.83 5.05
CA PRO A 443 30.43 -13.66 5.12
C PRO A 443 29.96 -13.35 6.56
N PRO A 444 28.82 -12.68 6.75
CA PRO A 444 28.23 -12.50 8.07
C PRO A 444 27.46 -13.75 8.51
N THR A 445 28.14 -14.65 9.23
CA THR A 445 27.49 -15.61 10.13
C THR A 445 28.07 -15.47 11.54
N SER A 446 27.28 -14.95 12.48
CA SER A 446 27.66 -14.86 13.89
C SER A 446 26.47 -15.17 14.81
N VAL A 447 26.18 -16.46 14.98
CA VAL A 447 25.39 -16.97 16.11
C VAL A 447 26.33 -17.09 17.33
N PRO A 448 26.03 -16.46 18.48
CA PRO A 448 26.85 -16.62 19.68
C PRO A 448 26.57 -17.95 20.39
N LEU A 449 27.38 -18.97 20.10
CA LEU A 449 27.44 -20.22 20.86
C LEU A 449 28.06 -19.98 22.25
N ILE A 450 27.22 -19.77 23.26
CA ILE A 450 27.65 -19.76 24.67
C ILE A 450 28.00 -21.19 25.09
N ARG A 451 29.28 -21.45 25.37
CA ARG A 451 29.72 -22.70 26.03
C ARG A 451 29.45 -22.64 27.52
N MET A 452 28.56 -23.50 28.00
CA MET A 452 28.39 -23.77 29.43
C MET A 452 29.69 -24.33 30.03
N ASN A 453 30.10 -23.78 31.18
CA ASN A 453 31.18 -24.33 32.00
C ASN A 453 30.70 -24.38 33.46
N CYS A 454 29.94 -25.42 33.81
CA CYS A 454 29.48 -25.66 35.17
C CYS A 454 30.23 -26.86 35.77
N ARG A 455 31.11 -26.60 36.76
CA ARG A 455 31.56 -27.65 37.69
C ARG A 455 30.59 -27.73 38.86
N SER A 456 30.31 -28.96 39.28
CA SER A 456 29.29 -29.34 40.25
C SER A 456 29.78 -29.28 41.70
N ARG A 457 28.88 -28.96 42.66
CA ARG A 457 28.24 -29.94 43.57
C ARG A 457 27.26 -29.30 44.58
N PRO A 458 26.34 -30.07 45.20
CA PRO A 458 25.18 -29.56 45.95
C PRO A 458 25.24 -29.80 47.47
N ILE A 459 24.23 -29.28 48.20
CA ILE A 459 23.88 -29.66 49.59
C ILE A 459 22.36 -29.95 49.67
N ALA A 460 21.96 -30.88 50.54
CA ALA A 460 20.60 -31.44 50.70
C ALA A 460 19.57 -30.41 51.28
N SER A 461 18.23 -30.59 51.25
CA SER A 461 17.49 -31.78 51.68
C SER A 461 16.01 -31.91 51.21
N SER A 462 15.67 -33.12 50.74
CA SER A 462 14.49 -33.99 50.99
C SER A 462 13.09 -33.47 51.38
N MET A 463 12.08 -33.92 50.61
CA MET A 463 10.94 -34.73 51.12
C MET A 463 10.32 -35.59 49.99
N ARG A 464 9.58 -36.66 50.33
CA ARG A 464 9.13 -37.75 49.41
C ARG A 464 7.60 -37.79 49.22
N TYR A 465 7.13 -38.40 48.13
CA TYR A 465 6.21 -39.56 48.01
C TYR A 465 5.95 -39.79 46.49
N ASP A 466 6.39 -40.92 45.88
CA ASP A 466 5.62 -42.15 45.54
C ASP A 466 4.57 -41.96 44.41
N VAL A 467 4.35 -42.87 43.44
CA VAL A 467 4.86 -44.23 43.17
C VAL A 467 4.62 -44.64 41.68
N ALA A 468 5.16 -45.81 41.28
CA ALA A 468 4.77 -46.66 40.12
C ALA A 468 5.44 -46.47 38.74
N LEU A 469 6.30 -47.46 38.46
CA LEU A 469 6.92 -47.89 37.21
C LEU A 469 5.94 -48.20 36.06
N GLY A 470 6.43 -48.06 34.82
CA GLY A 470 5.90 -48.71 33.61
C GLY A 470 6.87 -48.56 32.44
N SER A 471 7.48 -49.64 31.96
CA SER A 471 8.68 -49.59 31.11
C SER A 471 8.58 -50.33 29.77
N GLN A 472 9.31 -49.81 28.77
CA GLN A 472 9.93 -50.49 27.60
C GLN A 472 9.32 -50.39 26.19
N ARG A 473 10.22 -49.96 25.29
CA ARG A 473 10.57 -50.48 23.95
C ARG A 473 9.67 -50.24 22.72
N LEU A 474 10.17 -49.32 21.89
CA LEU A 474 10.45 -49.47 20.45
C LEU A 474 10.30 -50.89 19.85
N THR A 475 9.70 -50.97 18.66
CA THR A 475 10.28 -51.60 17.45
C THR A 475 9.61 -51.00 16.20
N VAL A 476 10.36 -50.87 15.10
CA VAL A 476 9.88 -50.45 13.78
C VAL A 476 9.77 -51.68 12.89
N GLU A 477 8.74 -51.77 12.06
CA GLU A 477 8.76 -52.67 10.90
C GLU A 477 8.16 -52.01 9.66
N ALA A 478 8.79 -52.25 8.51
CA ALA A 478 8.38 -51.76 7.21
C ALA A 478 8.10 -52.96 6.30
N ILE A 479 7.00 -52.92 5.54
CA ILE A 479 6.69 -53.95 4.54
C ILE A 479 6.29 -53.26 3.23
N ASN A 480 6.96 -53.66 2.14
CA ASN A 480 6.59 -53.34 0.77
C ASN A 480 5.69 -54.44 0.19
N SER A 481 4.76 -54.00 -0.69
CA SER A 481 4.05 -54.64 -1.80
C SER A 481 4.25 -56.13 -2.13
N PRO A 482 3.23 -56.78 -2.74
CA PRO A 482 3.31 -56.95 -4.21
C PRO A 482 1.97 -56.91 -5.01
N THR A 483 2.05 -56.39 -6.25
CA THR A 483 1.45 -56.83 -7.56
C THR A 483 0.10 -57.60 -7.63
N SER A 484 -0.78 -57.49 -8.66
CA SER A 484 -0.75 -56.82 -9.99
C SER A 484 -2.07 -57.02 -10.78
N SER A 485 -2.16 -56.38 -11.97
CA SER A 485 -2.99 -56.69 -13.16
C SER A 485 -4.41 -56.08 -13.20
N TRP A 486 -4.91 -55.59 -14.35
CA TRP A 486 -4.38 -55.59 -15.74
C TRP A 486 -4.17 -54.18 -16.30
#